data_AF-X1IKP7-F1
#
_entry.id   AF-X1IKP7-F1
#
_cell.length_a   1.000
_cell.length_b   1.000
_cell.length_c   1.000
_cell.angle_alpha   90.00
_cell.angle_beta   90.00
_cell.angle_gamma   90.00
#
_symmetry.space_group_name_H-M   'P 1'
#
loop_
_entity.id
_entity.type
_entity.pdbx_description
1 polymer ?
#
loop_
_entity_poly.entity_id
_entity_poly.type
_entity_poly.pdbx_seq_one_letter_code
_entity_poly.pdbx_strand_id
1 'polypeptide(L)'
;MNIDDERIEYAVRHTEILRLPKQSLSTFGTTNIYYYLLTEPVYSELTKAVNETVIREGRIIAERPRIVTPYYLSRLEGFSLDARRYFGELIKAHGPETPGLFYTYKNEPKNLTIVSDRLLP
;
A
#
# COMPACT_ATOMS: atom_id res chain seq x y z
N MET A 1 -11.86 -17.18 10.15
CA MET A 1 -11.01 -16.35 9.26
C MET A 1 -11.92 -15.80 8.18
N ASN A 2 -11.83 -14.51 7.88
CA ASN A 2 -12.69 -13.87 6.88
C ASN A 2 -12.20 -14.26 5.47
N ILE A 3 -13.08 -14.33 4.47
CA ILE A 3 -12.71 -14.70 3.08
C ILE A 3 -11.60 -13.78 2.53
N ASP A 4 -11.56 -12.53 2.97
CA ASP A 4 -10.51 -11.58 2.60
C ASP A 4 -9.13 -11.97 3.17
N ASP A 5 -9.09 -12.61 4.34
CA ASP A 5 -7.83 -13.06 4.95
C ASP A 5 -7.18 -14.17 4.11
N GLU A 6 -7.99 -15.11 3.61
CA GLU A 6 -7.51 -16.23 2.77
C GLU A 6 -6.95 -15.73 1.43
N ARG A 7 -7.58 -14.72 0.83
CA ARG A 7 -7.11 -14.12 -0.43
C ARG A 7 -5.80 -13.35 -0.25
N ILE A 8 -5.66 -12.63 0.87
CA ILE A 8 -4.42 -11.93 1.21
C ILE A 8 -3.31 -12.95 1.47
N GLU A 9 -3.59 -13.99 2.26
CA GLU A 9 -2.62 -15.07 2.52
C GLU A 9 -2.18 -15.74 1.23
N TYR A 10 -3.12 -16.09 0.34
CA TYR A 10 -2.81 -16.65 -0.97
C TYR A 10 -1.90 -15.72 -1.76
N ALA A 11 -2.22 -14.43 -1.85
CA ALA A 11 -1.40 -13.46 -2.58
C ALA A 11 0.02 -13.36 -1.99
N VAL A 12 0.16 -13.33 -0.67
CA VAL A 12 1.47 -13.29 0.01
C VAL A 12 2.28 -14.55 -0.29
N ARG A 13 1.66 -15.74 -0.24
CA ARG A 13 2.35 -17.01 -0.49
C ARG A 13 2.77 -17.21 -1.95
N HIS A 14 2.06 -16.60 -2.89
CA HIS A 14 2.32 -16.75 -4.33
C HIS A 14 3.01 -15.52 -4.96
N THR A 15 3.44 -14.55 -4.14
CA THR A 15 4.23 -13.40 -4.63
C THR A 15 5.69 -13.59 -4.26
N GLU A 16 6.56 -13.56 -5.26
CA GLU A 16 8.00 -13.64 -5.09
C GLU A 16 8.69 -12.30 -5.35
N ILE A 17 9.74 -12.01 -4.58
CA ILE A 17 10.58 -10.83 -4.79
C ILE A 17 11.75 -11.20 -5.71
N LEU A 18 11.61 -10.88 -7.00
CA LEU A 18 12.66 -11.15 -7.99
C LEU A 18 13.86 -10.20 -7.86
N ARG A 19 13.62 -8.97 -7.39
CA ARG A 19 14.65 -7.95 -7.25
C ARG A 19 14.44 -7.13 -5.99
N LEU A 20 15.39 -7.23 -5.08
CA LEU A 20 15.41 -6.42 -3.86
C LEU A 20 15.69 -4.94 -4.18
N PRO A 21 15.16 -4.00 -3.38
CA PRO A 21 15.53 -2.60 -3.49
C PRO A 21 17.03 -2.41 -3.24
N LYS A 22 17.68 -1.52 -4.00
CA LYS A 22 19.11 -1.22 -3.85
C LYS A 22 19.45 -0.55 -2.51
N GLN A 23 18.49 0.10 -1.89
CA GLN A 23 18.65 0.82 -0.62
C GLN A 23 17.66 0.25 0.40
N SER A 24 18.11 0.14 1.65
CA SER A 24 17.25 -0.23 2.77
C SER A 24 16.14 0.79 2.98
N LEU A 25 14.95 0.29 3.32
CA LEU A 25 13.82 1.11 3.73
C LEU A 25 14.22 2.02 4.90
N SER A 26 13.89 3.31 4.83
CA SER A 26 14.12 4.21 5.95
C SER A 26 13.02 4.01 6.99
N THR A 27 13.40 3.69 8.22
CA THR A 27 12.46 3.50 9.34
C THR A 27 11.86 4.83 9.82
N PHE A 28 12.62 5.91 9.75
CA PHE A 28 12.22 7.25 10.22
C PHE A 28 12.38 8.36 9.18
N GLY A 29 12.79 8.02 7.96
CA GLY A 29 12.85 8.92 6.81
C GLY A 29 11.78 8.58 5.79
N THR A 30 11.70 9.37 4.74
CA THR A 30 10.81 9.08 3.62
C THR A 30 11.37 7.91 2.83
N THR A 31 10.60 6.83 2.75
CA THR A 31 10.86 5.73 1.83
C THR A 31 10.17 6.03 0.51
N ASN A 32 10.91 5.90 -0.58
CA ASN A 32 10.36 6.07 -1.91
C ASN A 32 10.91 5.01 -2.86
N ILE A 33 10.07 4.05 -3.25
CA ILE A 33 10.46 2.90 -4.05
C ILE A 33 9.72 2.91 -5.37
N TYR A 34 10.48 2.78 -6.45
CA TYR A 34 9.95 2.40 -7.75
C TYR A 34 9.91 0.89 -7.86
N TYR A 35 8.75 0.34 -8.21
CA TYR A 35 8.56 -1.10 -8.32
C TYR A 35 8.01 -1.49 -9.69
N TYR A 36 8.28 -2.75 -10.05
CA TYR A 36 7.65 -3.46 -11.15
C TYR A 36 6.93 -4.68 -10.57
N LEU A 37 5.68 -4.88 -10.95
CA LEU A 37 4.88 -6.05 -10.61
C LEU A 37 4.58 -6.81 -11.89
N LEU A 38 5.03 -8.06 -11.96
CA LEU A 38 4.79 -8.96 -13.07
C LEU A 38 3.62 -9.88 -12.69
N THR A 39 2.60 -9.96 -13.54
CA THR A 39 1.48 -10.90 -13.35
C THR A 39 1.10 -11.55 -14.67
N GLU A 40 0.36 -12.65 -14.60
CA GLU A 40 -0.33 -13.20 -15.76
C GLU A 40 -1.60 -12.38 -16.05
N PRO A 41 -2.02 -12.24 -17.32
CA PRO A 41 -3.31 -11.67 -17.67
C PRO A 41 -4.46 -12.59 -17.23
N VAL A 42 -5.56 -12.03 -16.75
CA VAL A 42 -6.73 -12.81 -16.27
C VAL A 42 -7.32 -13.70 -17.37
N TYR A 43 -7.23 -13.29 -18.64
CA TYR A 43 -7.75 -14.08 -19.77
C TYR A 43 -6.83 -15.24 -20.18
N SER A 44 -5.64 -15.38 -19.60
CA SER A 44 -4.72 -16.49 -19.91
C SER A 44 -5.36 -17.86 -19.62
N GLU A 45 -6.24 -17.95 -18.62
CA GLU A 45 -7.00 -19.17 -18.31
C GLU A 45 -7.99 -19.57 -19.43
N LEU A 46 -8.49 -18.58 -20.16
CA LEU A 46 -9.45 -18.76 -21.26
C LEU A 46 -8.74 -19.03 -22.59
N THR A 47 -7.58 -18.40 -22.79
CA THR A 47 -6.79 -18.50 -24.02
C THR A 47 -5.44 -19.16 -23.73
N LYS A 48 -5.42 -20.50 -23.68
CA LYS A 48 -4.20 -21.32 -23.46
C LYS A 48 -3.05 -21.12 -24.46
N ALA A 49 -3.23 -20.24 -25.44
CA ALA A 49 -2.33 -20.07 -26.59
C ALA A 49 -1.44 -18.82 -26.49
N VAL A 50 -1.60 -17.97 -25.48
CA VAL A 50 -0.92 -16.67 -25.42
C VAL A 50 -0.07 -16.56 -24.15
N ASN A 51 1.25 -16.67 -24.32
CA ASN A 51 2.23 -16.45 -23.27
C ASN A 51 2.47 -14.95 -23.10
N GLU A 52 1.55 -14.26 -22.44
CA GLU A 52 1.68 -12.83 -22.16
C GLU A 52 2.03 -12.57 -20.69
N THR A 53 2.86 -11.54 -20.45
CA THR A 53 3.14 -11.03 -19.10
C THR A 53 2.64 -9.60 -19.00
N VAL A 54 1.92 -9.29 -17.91
CA VAL A 54 1.50 -7.93 -17.59
C VAL A 54 2.51 -7.32 -16.63
N ILE A 55 3.14 -6.24 -17.08
CA ILE A 55 4.08 -5.43 -16.30
C ILE A 55 3.32 -4.21 -15.79
N ARG A 56 3.20 -4.08 -14.47
CA ARG A 56 2.70 -2.86 -13.81
C ARG A 56 3.84 -2.15 -13.12
N GLU A 57 3.94 -0.85 -13.34
CA GLU A 57 4.90 -0.02 -12.64
C GLU A 57 4.20 0.96 -11.70
N GLY A 58 4.88 1.29 -10.62
CA GLY A 58 4.35 2.21 -9.63
C GLY A 58 5.41 2.71 -8.67
N ARG A 59 4.99 3.63 -7.83
CA ARG A 59 5.82 4.24 -6.79
C ARG A 59 5.15 4.09 -5.44
N ILE A 60 5.85 3.47 -4.51
CA ILE A 60 5.44 3.41 -3.11
C ILE A 60 6.15 4.54 -2.37
N ILE A 61 5.36 5.38 -1.70
CA ILE A 61 5.84 6.47 -0.87
C ILE A 61 5.35 6.23 0.55
N ALA A 62 6.27 6.02 1.47
CA ALA A 62 5.99 6.04 2.90
C ALA A 62 6.70 7.26 3.49
N GLU A 63 5.91 8.18 4.04
CA GLU A 63 6.47 9.40 4.64
C GLU A 63 7.06 9.13 6.02
N ARG A 64 7.94 10.04 6.44
CA ARG A 64 8.45 10.05 7.81
C ARG A 64 7.26 10.11 8.80
N PRO A 65 7.20 9.19 9.79
CA PRO A 65 6.15 9.25 10.79
C PRO A 65 6.17 10.56 11.57
N ARG A 66 4.98 11.07 11.90
CA ARG A 66 4.80 12.29 12.68
C ARG A 66 4.11 11.97 13.99
N ILE A 67 4.57 12.59 15.08
CA ILE A 67 3.83 12.57 16.34
C ILE A 67 2.71 13.60 16.22
N VAL A 68 1.49 13.18 16.50
CA VAL A 68 0.28 14.00 16.41
C VAL A 68 -0.58 13.82 17.64
N THR A 69 -1.42 14.79 17.93
CA THR A 69 -2.43 14.70 19.00
C THR A 69 -3.82 14.60 18.37
N PRO A 70 -4.76 13.83 18.95
CA PRO A 70 -6.16 13.80 18.51
C PRO A 70 -6.79 15.20 18.44
N TYR A 71 -6.43 16.09 19.38
CA TYR A 71 -6.89 17.47 19.39
C TYR A 71 -6.46 18.24 18.13
N TYR A 72 -5.17 18.21 17.78
CA TYR A 72 -4.67 18.79 16.53
C TYR A 72 -5.40 18.23 15.30
N LEU A 73 -5.54 16.89 15.20
CA LEU A 73 -6.17 16.25 14.05
C LEU A 73 -7.64 16.62 13.88
N SER A 74 -8.40 16.74 14.98
CA SER A 74 -9.83 17.11 14.94
C SER A 74 -10.10 18.52 14.39
N ARG A 75 -9.08 19.40 14.38
CA ARG A 75 -9.17 20.78 13.91
C ARG A 75 -8.75 20.95 12.45
N LEU A 76 -8.23 19.91 11.81
CA LEU A 76 -7.82 19.95 10.42
C LEU A 76 -9.05 19.90 9.50
N GLU A 77 -8.98 20.67 8.42
CA GLU A 77 -9.96 20.61 7.34
C GLU A 77 -9.69 19.40 6.44
N GLY A 78 -10.73 18.89 5.78
CA GLY A 78 -10.64 17.74 4.88
C GLY A 78 -10.91 16.36 5.48
N PHE A 79 -11.06 16.25 6.81
CA PHE A 79 -11.51 15.00 7.45
C PHE A 79 -13.03 14.81 7.35
N SER A 80 -13.45 13.56 7.12
CA SER A 80 -14.87 13.17 7.13
C SER A 80 -15.50 13.35 8.52
N LEU A 81 -16.83 13.36 8.57
CA LEU A 81 -17.57 13.46 9.83
C LEU A 81 -17.23 12.29 10.78
N ASP A 82 -17.05 11.09 10.23
CA ASP A 82 -16.70 9.91 11.02
C ASP A 82 -15.30 10.01 11.61
N ALA A 83 -14.33 10.53 10.86
CA ALA A 83 -12.99 10.78 11.38
C ALA A 83 -13.01 11.80 12.52
N ARG A 84 -13.80 12.87 12.40
CA ARG A 84 -13.98 13.85 13.48
C ARG A 84 -14.60 13.24 14.73
N ARG A 85 -15.62 12.38 14.55
CA ARG A 85 -16.26 11.65 15.66
C ARG A 85 -15.25 10.75 16.37
N TYR A 86 -14.47 10.00 15.60
CA TYR A 86 -13.40 9.13 16.12
C TYR A 86 -12.38 9.91 16.94
N PHE A 87 -11.88 11.05 16.45
CA PHE A 87 -10.96 11.88 17.23
C PHE A 87 -11.61 12.44 18.50
N GLY A 88 -12.89 12.81 18.45
CA GLY A 88 -13.65 13.24 19.63
C GLY A 88 -13.75 12.15 20.71
N GLU A 89 -13.96 10.90 20.30
CA GLU A 89 -13.96 9.75 21.21
C GLU A 89 -12.57 9.48 21.81
N LEU A 90 -11.51 9.55 21.00
CA LEU A 90 -10.13 9.45 21.48
C LEU A 90 -9.80 10.52 22.53
N ILE A 91 -10.21 11.77 22.30
CA ILE A 91 -9.99 12.87 23.26
C ILE A 91 -10.72 12.59 24.57
N LYS A 92 -11.95 12.06 24.53
CA LYS A 92 -12.71 11.71 25.75
C LYS A 92 -12.08 10.55 26.52
N ALA A 93 -11.54 9.56 25.81
CA ALA A 93 -11.00 8.34 26.42
C ALA A 93 -9.58 8.55 27.00
N HIS A 94 -8.72 9.27 26.28
CA HIS A 94 -7.29 9.35 26.61
C HIS A 94 -6.81 10.78 26.91
N GLY A 95 -7.61 11.80 26.60
CA GLY A 95 -7.24 13.21 26.74
C GLY A 95 -6.71 13.82 25.44
N PRO A 96 -6.78 15.16 25.31
CA PRO A 96 -6.52 15.87 24.05
C PRO A 96 -5.07 15.77 23.57
N GLU A 97 -4.11 15.72 24.49
CA GLU A 97 -2.67 15.76 24.23
C GLU A 97 -2.02 14.37 24.16
N THR A 98 -2.82 13.31 24.07
CA THR A 98 -2.29 11.94 23.96
C THR A 98 -1.47 11.82 22.69
N PRO A 99 -0.19 11.40 22.75
CA PRO A 99 0.64 11.27 21.57
C PRO A 99 0.18 10.06 20.75
N GLY A 100 -0.09 10.30 19.46
CA GLY A 100 -0.34 9.30 18.45
C GLY A 100 0.74 9.31 17.37
N LEU A 101 0.92 8.19 16.70
CA LEU A 101 1.88 8.05 15.60
C LEU A 101 1.13 8.05 14.27
N PHE A 102 1.39 9.06 13.44
CA PHE A 102 0.77 9.23 12.14
C PHE A 102 1.72 8.76 11.04
N TYR A 103 1.28 7.72 10.32
CA TYR A 103 1.98 7.17 9.16
C TYR A 103 1.19 7.47 7.89
N THR A 104 1.84 8.10 6.92
CA THR A 104 1.27 8.27 5.58
C THR A 104 1.88 7.22 4.65
N TYR A 105 1.03 6.42 4.03
CA TYR A 105 1.39 5.51 2.94
C TYR A 105 0.62 5.91 1.69
N LYS A 106 1.31 5.96 0.55
CA LYS A 106 0.71 6.20 -0.75
C LYS A 106 1.29 5.23 -1.77
N ASN A 107 0.40 4.56 -2.51
CA ASN A 107 0.77 3.84 -3.72
C ASN A 107 0.34 4.67 -4.95
N GLU A 108 1.31 5.04 -5.78
CA GLU A 108 1.09 5.78 -7.02
C GLU A 108 1.31 4.84 -8.22
N PRO A 109 0.25 4.23 -8.77
CA PRO A 109 0.36 3.45 -10.00
C PRO A 109 0.75 4.37 -11.17
N LYS A 110 1.60 3.86 -12.07
CA LYS A 110 2.00 4.54 -13.30
C LYS A 110 1.45 3.83 -14.53
N ASN A 111 2.31 3.22 -15.33
CA ASN A 111 1.94 2.54 -16.56
C ASN A 111 1.66 1.05 -16.35
N LEU A 112 0.94 0.51 -17.32
CA LEU A 112 0.71 -0.92 -17.51
C LEU A 112 1.13 -1.27 -18.93
N THR A 113 1.90 -2.33 -19.09
CA THR A 113 2.34 -2.83 -20.40
C THR A 113 2.15 -4.34 -20.46
N ILE A 114 1.67 -4.83 -21.59
CA ILE A 114 1.53 -6.27 -21.86
C ILE A 114 2.60 -6.64 -22.86
N VAL A 115 3.38 -7.68 -22.57
CA VAL A 115 4.43 -8.20 -23.44
C VAL A 115 4.10 -9.64 -23.83
N SER A 116 4.30 -9.99 -25.10
CA SER A 116 3.96 -11.30 -25.68
C SER A 116 4.93 -12.42 -25.32
N ASP A 117 5.77 -12.21 -24.31
CA ASP A 117 6.76 -13.19 -23.85
C ASP A 117 6.54 -13.51 -22.37
N ARG A 118 6.92 -14.73 -21.96
CA ARG A 118 6.82 -15.18 -20.57
C ARG A 118 8.07 -14.73 -19.82
N LEU A 119 7.94 -13.63 -19.08
CA LEU A 119 9.01 -13.07 -18.24
C LEU A 119 8.95 -13.56 -16.79
N LEU A 120 7.95 -14.35 -16.43
CA LEU A 120 7.84 -14.99 -15.12
C LEU A 120 8.80 -16.20 -15.06
N PRO A 121 9.65 -16.29 -14.02
CA PRO A 121 10.61 -17.38 -13.85
C PRO A 121 9.96 -18.75 -13.63
#